data_AF-A0A418XEG4-F1
#
_entry.id   AF-A0A418XEG4-F1
#
_cell.length_a   1.000
_cell.length_b   1.000
_cell.length_c   1.000
_cell.angle_alpha   90.00
_cell.angle_beta   90.00
_cell.angle_gamma   90.00
#
_symmetry.space_group_name_H-M   'P 1'
#
loop_
_entity.id
_entity.type
_entity.pdbx_description
1 polymer ?
#
loop_
_entity_poly.entity_id
_entity_poly.type
_entity_poly.pdbx_seq_one_letter_code
_entity_poly.pdbx_strand_id
1 'polypeptide(L)'
;ELLAEAKQKITEGTKAKNQELLDEGFLALFRSYKALPKNKPLIKYLSEEGIKAGLLKTEEYYMANNNREMPKATEPLYFVVDEKLNSADLTDKGTDWLAKQVNDKELFVLPDITTEMSELEARTDLSDQERLDKKDEML
;
A
#
# COMPACT_ATOMS: atom_id res chain seq x y z
N GLU A 1 7.05 -13.64 -4.20
CA GLU A 1 6.07 -14.62 -3.66
C GLU A 1 4.74 -14.54 -4.38
N LEU A 2 4.10 -13.36 -4.47
CA LEU A 2 2.79 -13.18 -5.14
C LEU A 2 2.70 -13.75 -6.57
N LEU A 3 3.70 -13.53 -7.42
CA LEU A 3 3.70 -14.10 -8.78
C LEU A 3 3.76 -15.64 -8.78
N ALA A 4 4.48 -16.24 -7.83
CA ALA A 4 4.58 -17.70 -7.74
C ALA A 4 3.24 -18.30 -7.27
N GLU A 5 2.62 -17.68 -6.26
CA GLU A 5 1.28 -18.03 -5.80
C GLU A 5 0.24 -17.90 -6.91
N ALA A 6 0.25 -16.79 -7.65
CA ALA A 6 -0.64 -16.56 -8.79
C ALA A 6 -0.53 -17.68 -9.82
N LYS A 7 0.70 -18.01 -10.24
CA LYS A 7 0.96 -19.11 -11.19
C LYS A 7 0.42 -20.44 -10.70
N GLN A 8 0.66 -20.77 -9.43
CA GLN A 8 0.20 -22.01 -8.83
C GLN A 8 -1.33 -22.08 -8.82
N LYS A 9 -1.99 -21.08 -8.22
CA LYS A 9 -3.45 -21.03 -8.07
C LYS A 9 -4.18 -20.98 -9.41
N ILE A 10 -3.69 -20.21 -10.38
CA ILE A 10 -4.28 -20.16 -11.73
C ILE A 10 -4.17 -21.53 -12.42
N THR A 11 -3.01 -22.19 -12.29
CA THR A 11 -2.79 -23.52 -12.90
C THR A 11 -3.68 -24.58 -12.27
N GLU A 12 -3.73 -24.63 -10.93
CA GLU A 12 -4.54 -25.59 -10.18
C GLU A 12 -6.03 -25.32 -10.39
N GLY A 13 -6.47 -24.07 -10.32
CA GLY A 13 -7.85 -23.64 -10.56
C GLY A 13 -8.34 -23.98 -11.96
N THR A 14 -7.48 -23.82 -12.98
CA THR A 14 -7.81 -24.20 -14.37
C THR A 14 -7.97 -25.72 -14.49
N LYS A 15 -7.07 -26.51 -13.91
CA LYS A 15 -7.12 -27.99 -13.94
C LYS A 15 -8.34 -28.54 -13.20
N ALA A 16 -8.64 -27.97 -12.03
CA ALA A 16 -9.74 -28.39 -11.18
C ALA A 16 -11.09 -27.77 -11.60
N LYS A 17 -11.11 -26.84 -12.56
CA LYS A 17 -12.28 -26.00 -12.91
C LYS A 17 -12.89 -25.32 -11.68
N ASN A 18 -12.03 -24.89 -10.75
CA ASN A 18 -12.43 -24.23 -9.51
C ASN A 18 -12.36 -22.71 -9.71
N GLN A 19 -13.52 -22.05 -9.74
CA GLN A 19 -13.60 -20.61 -9.98
C GLN A 19 -13.03 -19.80 -8.82
N GLU A 20 -13.28 -20.18 -7.56
CA GLU A 20 -12.75 -19.47 -6.38
C GLU A 20 -11.22 -19.46 -6.38
N LEU A 21 -10.62 -20.62 -6.70
CA LEU A 21 -9.16 -20.73 -6.78
C LEU A 21 -8.57 -19.90 -7.93
N LEU A 22 -9.29 -19.79 -9.05
CA LEU A 22 -8.91 -18.90 -10.15
C LEU A 22 -8.97 -17.44 -9.72
N ASP A 23 -10.04 -17.03 -9.04
CA ASP A 23 -10.23 -15.65 -8.59
C ASP A 23 -9.14 -15.25 -7.58
N GLU A 24 -8.80 -16.14 -6.64
CA GLU A 24 -7.66 -15.94 -5.73
C GLU A 24 -6.33 -15.84 -6.48
N GLY A 25 -6.12 -16.67 -7.49
CA GLY A 25 -4.90 -16.66 -8.30
C GLY A 25 -4.74 -15.38 -9.11
N PHE A 26 -5.82 -14.90 -9.74
CA PHE A 26 -5.82 -13.64 -10.47
C PHE A 26 -5.74 -12.41 -9.55
N LEU A 27 -6.29 -12.47 -8.33
CA LEU A 27 -6.05 -11.47 -7.30
C LEU A 27 -4.57 -11.41 -6.91
N ALA A 28 -3.91 -12.56 -6.71
CA ALA A 28 -2.47 -12.60 -6.44
C ALA A 28 -1.66 -12.03 -7.61
N LEU A 29 -2.09 -12.30 -8.85
CA LEU A 29 -1.48 -11.73 -10.05
C LEU A 29 -1.64 -10.20 -10.08
N PHE A 30 -2.85 -9.70 -9.80
CA PHE A 30 -3.14 -8.27 -9.75
C PHE A 30 -2.30 -7.56 -8.68
N ARG A 31 -2.19 -8.15 -7.49
CA ARG A 31 -1.30 -7.69 -6.42
C ARG A 31 0.15 -7.61 -6.86
N SER A 32 0.65 -8.66 -7.53
CA SER A 32 2.02 -8.66 -8.08
C SER A 32 2.22 -7.54 -9.12
N TYR A 33 1.21 -7.26 -9.94
CA TYR A 33 1.22 -6.19 -10.93
C TYR A 33 1.21 -4.81 -10.28
N LYS A 34 0.36 -4.57 -9.29
CA LYS A 34 0.30 -3.29 -8.55
C LYS A 34 1.59 -3.00 -7.76
N ALA A 35 2.27 -4.02 -7.25
CA ALA A 35 3.52 -3.83 -6.53
C ALA A 35 4.72 -3.62 -7.48
N LEU A 36 4.88 -4.44 -8.52
CA LEU A 36 6.07 -4.42 -9.38
C LEU A 36 5.70 -4.64 -10.85
N PRO A 37 5.05 -3.68 -11.52
CA PRO A 37 4.54 -3.84 -12.89
C PRO A 37 5.65 -4.08 -13.93
N LYS A 38 6.87 -3.60 -13.66
CA LYS A 38 8.05 -3.75 -14.52
C LYS A 38 8.87 -5.03 -14.27
N ASN A 39 8.38 -5.95 -13.42
CA ASN A 39 9.09 -7.19 -13.11
C ASN A 39 9.19 -8.10 -14.35
N LYS A 40 10.40 -8.47 -14.79
CA LYS A 40 10.64 -9.27 -16.01
C LYS A 40 9.86 -10.61 -16.01
N PRO A 41 9.96 -11.46 -14.97
CA PRO A 41 9.10 -12.64 -14.83
C PRO A 41 7.59 -12.39 -14.93
N LEU A 42 7.09 -11.29 -14.36
CA LEU A 42 5.68 -10.93 -14.45
C LEU A 42 5.29 -10.59 -15.88
N ILE A 43 6.05 -9.72 -16.54
CA ILE A 43 5.82 -9.33 -17.95
C ILE A 43 5.75 -10.57 -18.85
N LYS A 44 6.66 -11.54 -18.66
CA LYS A 44 6.62 -12.80 -19.41
C LYS A 44 5.33 -13.59 -19.16
N TYR A 45 4.88 -13.66 -17.92
CA TYR A 45 3.68 -14.39 -17.56
C TYR A 45 2.40 -13.73 -18.09
N LEU A 46 2.34 -12.40 -18.09
CA LEU A 46 1.23 -11.65 -18.68
C LEU A 46 1.11 -11.85 -20.20
N SER A 47 2.19 -12.26 -20.88
CA SER A 47 2.16 -12.59 -22.30
C SER A 47 1.60 -13.99 -22.60
N GLU A 48 1.33 -14.81 -21.59
CA GLU A 48 0.68 -16.11 -21.78
C GLU A 48 -0.81 -15.94 -22.09
N GLU A 49 -1.36 -16.90 -22.83
CA GLU A 49 -2.76 -16.85 -23.30
C GLU A 49 -3.74 -16.76 -22.13
N GLY A 50 -4.69 -15.83 -22.20
CA GLY A 50 -5.73 -15.62 -21.19
C GLY A 50 -5.27 -14.94 -19.90
N ILE A 51 -3.97 -14.90 -19.59
CA ILE A 51 -3.46 -14.35 -18.32
C ILE A 51 -3.71 -12.84 -18.22
N LYS A 52 -3.36 -12.08 -19.26
CA LYS A 52 -3.63 -10.62 -19.29
C LYS A 52 -5.12 -10.32 -19.22
N ALA A 53 -5.96 -11.10 -19.89
CA ALA A 53 -7.40 -10.91 -19.86
C ALA A 53 -7.98 -11.15 -18.45
N GLY A 54 -7.53 -12.20 -17.76
CA GLY A 54 -7.93 -12.47 -16.38
C GLY A 54 -7.44 -11.41 -15.38
N LEU A 55 -6.23 -10.87 -15.58
CA LEU A 55 -5.73 -9.72 -14.83
C LEU A 55 -6.66 -8.50 -15.01
N LEU A 56 -6.98 -8.13 -16.26
CA LEU A 56 -7.83 -6.97 -16.56
C LEU A 56 -9.22 -7.12 -15.95
N LYS A 57 -9.83 -8.32 -16.03
CA LYS A 57 -11.12 -8.60 -15.39
C LYS A 57 -11.08 -8.41 -13.88
N THR A 58 -9.97 -8.81 -13.25
CA THR A 58 -9.76 -8.62 -11.81
C THR A 58 -9.58 -7.14 -11.48
N GLU A 59 -8.79 -6.42 -12.27
CA GLU A 59 -8.63 -4.96 -12.14
C GLU A 59 -9.97 -4.23 -12.26
N GLU A 60 -10.80 -4.56 -13.25
CA GLU A 60 -12.14 -4.00 -13.43
C GLU A 60 -13.02 -4.21 -12.20
N TYR A 61 -13.00 -5.40 -11.60
CA TYR A 61 -13.74 -5.69 -10.37
C TYR A 61 -13.31 -4.77 -9.22
N TYR A 62 -12.01 -4.61 -8.99
CA TYR A 62 -11.51 -3.79 -7.88
C TYR A 62 -11.67 -2.29 -8.12
N MET A 63 -11.61 -1.85 -9.38
CA MET A 63 -11.86 -0.45 -9.75
C MET A 63 -13.35 -0.08 -9.80
N ALA A 64 -14.24 -1.08 -9.88
CA ALA A 64 -15.67 -0.85 -9.88
C ALA A 64 -16.16 -0.08 -8.65
N ASN A 65 -17.28 0.61 -8.80
CA ASN A 65 -17.91 1.39 -7.72
C ASN A 65 -16.95 2.38 -7.06
N ASN A 66 -16.18 3.12 -7.86
CA ASN A 66 -15.23 4.12 -7.40
C ASN A 66 -14.15 3.52 -6.47
N ASN A 67 -13.48 2.44 -6.90
CA ASN A 67 -12.40 1.78 -6.17
C ASN A 67 -12.78 1.24 -4.79
N ARG A 68 -14.06 0.98 -4.52
CA ARG A 68 -14.53 0.54 -3.20
C ARG A 68 -13.81 -0.70 -2.67
N GLU A 69 -13.48 -1.63 -3.55
CA GLU A 69 -12.86 -2.90 -3.18
C GLU A 69 -11.32 -2.85 -3.26
N MET A 70 -10.74 -1.80 -3.85
CA MET A 70 -9.28 -1.65 -3.98
C MET A 70 -8.51 -1.85 -2.68
N PRO A 71 -8.98 -1.35 -1.51
CA PRO A 71 -8.29 -1.59 -0.24
C PRO A 71 -8.02 -3.07 0.03
N LYS A 72 -8.93 -3.98 -0.34
CA LYS A 72 -8.75 -5.43 -0.16
C LYS A 72 -7.62 -6.00 -1.03
N ALA A 73 -7.42 -5.42 -2.22
CA ALA A 73 -6.33 -5.81 -3.09
C ALA A 73 -4.98 -5.30 -2.55
N THR A 74 -4.94 -4.06 -2.05
CA THR A 74 -3.70 -3.36 -1.68
C THR A 74 -3.24 -3.59 -0.24
N GLU A 75 -4.16 -3.90 0.69
CA GLU A 75 -3.88 -4.16 2.11
C GLU A 75 -2.66 -5.06 2.39
N PRO A 76 -2.46 -6.21 1.69
CA PRO A 76 -1.31 -7.08 1.98
C PRO A 76 0.02 -6.56 1.42
N LEU A 77 0.00 -5.55 0.55
CA LEU A 77 1.20 -4.99 -0.06
C LEU A 77 1.85 -3.98 0.90
N TYR A 78 3.15 -3.75 0.77
CA TYR A 78 3.84 -2.66 1.49
C TYR A 78 3.81 -1.34 0.70
N PHE A 79 3.70 -1.44 -0.61
CA PHE A 79 3.64 -0.29 -1.50
C PHE A 79 2.87 -0.65 -2.77
N VAL A 80 2.40 0.38 -3.46
CA VAL A 80 1.73 0.29 -4.75
C VAL A 80 2.42 1.25 -5.71
N VAL A 81 2.67 0.80 -6.94
CA VAL A 81 3.25 1.61 -8.00
C VAL A 81 2.15 2.05 -8.96
N ASP A 82 2.14 3.34 -9.28
CA ASP A 82 1.35 3.91 -10.37
C ASP A 82 2.28 4.34 -11.51
N GLU A 83 2.25 3.56 -12.60
CA GLU A 83 3.09 3.81 -13.77
C GLU A 83 2.65 5.03 -14.60
N LYS A 84 1.39 5.46 -14.47
CA LYS A 84 0.89 6.66 -15.16
C LYS A 84 1.39 7.92 -14.47
N LEU A 85 1.45 7.88 -13.14
CA LEU A 85 1.96 8.99 -12.32
C LEU A 85 3.47 8.89 -12.05
N ASN A 86 4.09 7.77 -12.42
CA ASN A 86 5.49 7.45 -12.10
C ASN A 86 5.78 7.61 -10.59
N SER A 87 4.84 7.15 -9.75
CA SER A 87 4.90 7.22 -8.30
C SER A 87 4.88 5.83 -7.67
N ALA A 88 5.39 5.75 -6.45
CA ALA A 88 5.25 4.60 -5.58
C ALA A 88 4.78 5.08 -4.21
N ASP A 89 3.62 4.61 -3.79
CA ASP A 89 2.96 5.02 -2.55
C ASP A 89 3.01 3.88 -1.53
N LEU A 90 3.33 4.21 -0.28
CA LEU A 90 3.27 3.24 0.82
C LEU A 90 1.81 2.94 1.18
N THR A 91 1.55 1.68 1.50
CA THR A 91 0.28 1.29 2.14
C THR A 91 0.38 1.44 3.65
N ASP A 92 -0.72 1.32 4.37
CA ASP A 92 -0.72 1.30 5.84
C ASP A 92 0.28 0.27 6.41
N LYS A 93 0.34 -0.91 5.78
CA LYS A 93 1.30 -1.96 6.13
C LYS A 93 2.76 -1.54 5.87
N GLY A 94 3.00 -0.80 4.78
CA GLY A 94 4.28 -0.16 4.45
C GLY A 94 4.72 0.83 5.52
N THR A 95 3.83 1.75 5.84
CA THR A 95 4.02 2.79 6.86
C THR A 95 4.31 2.18 8.22
N ASP A 96 3.50 1.23 8.69
CA ASP A 96 3.68 0.53 9.96
C ASP A 96 5.01 -0.22 10.04
N TRP A 97 5.40 -0.86 8.94
CA TRP A 97 6.66 -1.58 8.89
C TRP A 97 7.84 -0.61 8.96
N LEU A 98 7.78 0.51 8.22
CA LEU A 98 8.83 1.50 8.19
C LEU A 98 8.99 2.22 9.53
N ALA A 99 7.88 2.62 10.15
CA ALA A 99 7.85 3.19 11.50
C ALA A 99 8.53 2.27 12.54
N LYS A 100 8.33 0.95 12.44
CA LYS A 100 9.03 -0.03 13.27
C LYS A 100 10.53 -0.11 12.97
N GLN A 101 10.95 0.02 11.71
CA GLN A 101 12.37 -0.01 11.34
C GLN A 101 13.13 1.22 11.85
N VAL A 102 12.50 2.40 11.82
CA VAL A 102 13.10 3.64 12.32
C VAL A 102 12.89 3.85 13.82
N ASN A 103 12.18 2.93 14.48
CA ASN A 103 11.78 3.00 15.89
C ASN A 103 11.06 4.32 16.26
N ASP A 104 10.29 4.84 15.31
CA ASP A 104 9.52 6.08 15.44
C ASP A 104 8.11 5.83 14.91
N LYS A 105 7.15 5.76 15.83
CA LYS A 105 5.73 5.52 15.51
C LYS A 105 5.03 6.78 15.02
N GLU A 106 5.61 7.95 15.27
CA GLU A 106 5.03 9.25 14.95
C GLU A 106 5.60 9.82 13.65
N LEU A 107 6.56 9.13 13.02
CA LEU A 107 7.19 9.53 11.75
C LEU A 107 6.17 9.95 10.66
N PHE A 108 4.99 9.34 10.64
CA PHE A 108 3.93 9.62 9.65
C PHE A 108 2.66 10.21 10.27
N VAL A 109 2.67 10.51 11.56
CA VAL A 109 1.56 11.19 12.24
C VAL A 109 1.84 12.68 12.20
N LEU A 110 0.92 13.46 11.65
CA LEU A 110 1.03 14.92 11.71
C LEU A 110 0.76 15.35 13.16
N PRO A 111 1.73 15.97 13.87
CA PRO A 111 1.50 16.44 15.23
C PRO A 111 0.45 17.55 15.25
N ASP A 112 -0.38 17.59 16.30
CA ASP A 112 -1.34 18.68 16.51
C ASP A 112 -0.64 19.89 17.14
N ILE A 113 0.10 20.60 16.30
CA ILE A 113 0.90 21.78 16.68
C ILE A 113 0.01 22.84 17.36
N THR A 114 -1.26 22.95 16.96
CA THR A 114 -2.22 23.91 17.54
C THR A 114 -2.52 23.63 19.00
N THR A 115 -2.79 22.36 19.33
CA THR A 115 -3.04 21.94 20.71
C THR A 115 -1.76 22.08 21.53
N GLU A 116 -0.63 21.60 21.02
CA GLU A 116 0.64 21.68 21.74
C GLU A 116 1.11 23.13 21.98
N MET A 117 0.91 24.03 21.01
CA MET A 117 1.21 25.46 21.18
C MET A 117 0.31 26.12 22.21
N SER A 118 -0.98 25.76 22.24
CA SER A 118 -1.93 26.26 23.24
C SER A 118 -1.57 25.79 24.65
N GLU A 119 -1.14 24.53 24.79
CA GLU A 119 -0.64 23.99 26.05
C GLU A 119 0.66 24.68 26.50
N LEU A 120 1.60 24.91 25.58
CA LEU A 120 2.85 25.62 25.84
C LEU A 120 2.63 27.08 26.29
N GLU A 121 1.63 27.76 25.71
CA GLU A 121 1.24 29.13 26.10
C GLU A 121 0.54 29.16 27.47
N ALA A 122 -0.20 28.09 27.84
CA ALA A 122 -0.88 27.97 29.13
C ALA A 122 0.06 27.63 30.31
N ARG A 123 1.26 27.11 30.04
CA ARG A 123 2.26 26.75 31.06
C ARG A 123 2.88 27.97 31.74
N THR A 124 2.61 28.18 33.03
CA THR A 124 3.17 29.31 33.80
C THR A 124 4.53 28.99 34.45
N ASP A 125 5.04 27.78 34.25
CA ASP A 125 6.24 27.24 34.88
C ASP A 125 7.53 27.38 34.03
N LEU A 126 7.43 27.96 32.83
CA LEU A 126 8.55 28.18 31.92
C LEU A 126 8.95 29.66 31.88
N SER A 127 10.24 29.95 31.75
CA SER A 127 10.70 31.30 31.44
C SER A 127 10.35 31.69 30.00
N ASP A 128 10.31 33.00 29.71
CA ASP A 128 10.02 33.50 28.37
C ASP A 128 11.00 32.97 27.31
N GLN A 129 12.26 32.77 27.70
CA GLN A 129 13.31 32.23 26.82
C GLN A 129 13.07 30.73 26.53
N GLU A 130 12.79 29.91 27.56
CA GLU A 130 12.51 28.48 27.39
C GLU A 130 11.24 28.22 26.58
N ARG A 131 10.25 29.11 26.69
CA ARG A 131 9.03 29.06 25.89
C ARG A 131 9.30 29.38 24.41
N LEU A 132 10.18 30.34 24.14
CA LEU A 132 10.61 30.71 22.79
C LEU A 132 11.38 29.57 22.12
N ASP A 133 12.33 28.97 22.84
CA ASP A 133 13.13 27.85 22.32
C ASP A 133 12.25 26.64 21.98
N LYS A 134 11.27 26.30 22.84
CA LYS A 134 10.30 25.23 22.57
C LYS A 134 9.36 25.53 21.40
N LYS A 135 9.01 26.80 21.20
CA LYS A 135 8.17 27.26 20.09
C LYS A 135 8.91 27.14 18.76
N ASP A 136 10.22 27.40 18.75
CA ASP A 136 11.08 27.20 17.58
C ASP A 136 11.34 25.71 17.29
N GLU A 137 11.35 24.82 18.29
CA GLU A 137 11.43 23.37 18.08
C GLU A 137 10.15 22.75 17.48
N MET A 138 9.01 23.44 17.59
CA MET A 138 7.70 22.98 17.12
C MET A 138 7.33 23.45 15.70
N LEU A 139 8.16 24.31 15.08
CA LEU A 139 8.01 24.89 13.75
C LEU A 139 8.95 24.24 12.73
#